data_AF-A0A7L3MY20-F1
#
_entry.id   AF-A0A7L3MY20-F1
#
_cell.length_a   1.000
_cell.length_b   1.000
_cell.length_c   1.000
_cell.angle_alpha   90.00
_cell.angle_beta   90.00
_cell.angle_gamma   90.00
#
_symmetry.space_group_name_H-M   'P 1'
#
loop_
_entity.id
_entity.type
_entity.pdbx_description
1 polymer ?
#
loop_
_entity_poly.entity_id
_entity_poly.type
_entity_poly.pdbx_seq_one_letter_code
_entity_poly.pdbx_strand_id
1 'polypeptide(L)'
;ARCQCKTVPKERKNCGYPGISAVECKKAGCCFNASVPGVPWCFAPKPKKVKKVCPNDPYTRINCGFPGITAKECEKRGCCFRARPAGVPWCFYRRVVEE
;
A
#
# COMPACT_ATOMS: atom_id res chain seq x y z
N ALA A 1 6.96 -17.27 -5.36
CA ALA A 1 7.02 -16.73 -3.98
C ALA A 1 6.78 -15.21 -4.02
N ARG A 2 6.10 -14.62 -3.03
CA ARG A 2 5.85 -13.15 -2.99
C ARG A 2 7.18 -12.38 -2.90
N CYS A 3 7.34 -11.31 -3.67
CA CYS A 3 8.54 -10.46 -3.64
C CYS A 3 8.84 -9.91 -2.24
N GLN A 4 7.80 -9.66 -1.44
CA GLN A 4 7.92 -9.19 -0.07
C GLN A 4 8.59 -10.20 0.89
N CYS A 5 8.70 -11.48 0.50
CA CYS A 5 9.39 -12.50 1.27
C CYS A 5 10.90 -12.54 1.03
N LYS A 6 11.42 -11.74 0.09
CA LYS A 6 12.86 -11.58 -0.16
C LYS A 6 13.45 -10.63 0.88
N THR A 7 13.58 -11.13 2.10
CA THR A 7 14.15 -10.42 3.26
C THR A 7 15.47 -11.04 3.66
N VAL A 8 16.46 -10.21 3.97
CA VAL A 8 17.75 -10.67 4.48
C VAL A 8 17.49 -11.43 5.79
N PRO A 9 18.07 -12.63 6.01
CA PRO A 9 17.78 -13.44 7.19
C PRO A 9 17.87 -12.70 8.53
N LYS A 10 18.88 -11.82 8.68
CA LYS A 10 19.10 -11.02 9.89
C LYS A 10 18.05 -9.94 10.16
N GLU A 11 17.32 -9.52 9.12
CA GLU A 11 16.26 -8.50 9.22
C GLU A 11 14.86 -9.11 9.40
N ARG A 12 14.76 -10.45 9.41
CA ARG A 12 13.48 -11.15 9.55
C ARG A 12 12.87 -10.86 10.91
N LYS A 13 11.64 -10.35 10.91
CA LYS A 13 10.83 -10.17 12.12
C LYS A 13 9.91 -11.36 12.29
N ASN A 14 9.93 -11.99 13.46
CA ASN A 14 9.07 -13.14 13.75
C ASN A 14 7.59 -12.80 13.55
N CYS A 15 6.84 -13.73 12.97
CA CYS A 15 5.42 -13.54 12.60
C CYS A 15 4.53 -14.73 13.02
N GLY A 16 5.10 -15.74 13.68
CA GLY A 16 4.38 -16.92 14.15
C GLY A 16 4.88 -17.40 15.50
N TYR A 17 4.27 -18.48 16.00
CA TYR A 17 4.68 -19.14 17.24
C TYR A 17 5.78 -20.19 16.98
N PRO A 18 6.57 -20.60 18.00
CA PRO A 18 7.60 -21.63 17.83
C PRO A 18 7.01 -22.96 17.33
N GLY A 19 7.63 -23.58 16.33
CA GLY A 19 7.15 -24.85 15.75
C GLY A 19 6.01 -24.72 14.74
N ILE A 20 5.56 -23.49 14.41
CA ILE A 20 4.54 -23.26 13.39
C ILE A 20 4.87 -23.94 12.05
N SER A 21 3.89 -24.60 11.44
CA SER A 21 4.07 -25.21 10.13
C SER A 21 4.20 -24.16 9.02
N ALA A 22 4.81 -24.56 7.89
CA ALA A 22 4.91 -23.71 6.72
C ALA A 22 3.53 -23.27 6.17
N VAL A 23 2.51 -24.12 6.32
CA VAL A 23 1.15 -23.86 5.84
C VAL A 23 0.47 -22.84 6.74
N GLU A 24 0.52 -23.00 8.06
CA GLU A 24 -0.06 -22.06 9.01
C GLU A 24 0.61 -20.68 8.93
N CYS A 25 1.93 -20.64 8.81
CA CYS A 25 2.68 -19.40 8.63
C CYS A 25 2.21 -18.63 7.39
N LYS A 26 2.04 -19.32 6.24
CA LYS A 26 1.55 -18.70 5.01
C LYS A 26 0.08 -18.26 5.12
N LYS A 27 -0.77 -19.04 5.80
CA LYS A 27 -2.17 -18.69 6.07
C LYS A 27 -2.30 -17.44 6.96
N ALA A 28 -1.36 -17.25 7.90
CA ALA A 28 -1.25 -16.03 8.70
C ALA A 28 -0.77 -14.79 7.89
N GLY A 29 -0.54 -14.93 6.58
CA GLY A 29 -0.06 -13.85 5.72
C GLY A 29 1.44 -13.60 5.80
N CYS A 30 2.17 -14.44 6.53
CA CYS A 30 3.61 -14.35 6.72
C CYS A 30 4.38 -15.09 5.61
N CYS A 31 5.70 -14.93 5.63
CA CYS A 31 6.64 -15.63 4.79
C CYS A 31 7.28 -16.79 5.56
N PHE A 32 7.47 -17.94 4.90
CA PHE A 32 8.13 -19.10 5.51
C PHE A 32 9.41 -19.47 4.76
N ASN A 33 10.54 -19.57 5.47
CA ASN A 33 11.81 -20.09 4.95
C ASN A 33 12.66 -20.65 6.10
N ALA A 34 12.82 -21.97 6.13
CA ALA A 34 13.58 -22.71 7.15
C ALA A 34 15.04 -23.01 6.76
N SER A 35 15.51 -22.48 5.63
CA SER A 35 16.84 -22.79 5.09
C SER A 35 18.00 -22.15 5.85
N VAL A 36 17.71 -21.23 6.79
CA VAL A 36 18.71 -20.51 7.58
C VAL A 36 18.44 -20.75 9.07
N PRO A 37 19.36 -21.36 9.82
CA PRO A 37 19.22 -21.55 11.27
C PRO A 37 19.45 -20.23 12.03
N GLY A 38 18.99 -20.17 13.28
CA GLY A 38 19.21 -19.03 14.18
C GLY A 38 18.44 -17.76 13.84
N VAL A 39 17.50 -17.82 12.88
CA VAL A 39 16.61 -16.72 12.50
C VAL A 39 15.16 -17.21 12.42
N PRO A 40 14.15 -16.32 12.51
CA PRO A 40 12.76 -16.73 12.35
C PRO A 40 12.49 -17.39 11.00
N TRP A 41 11.93 -18.60 11.04
CA TRP A 41 11.50 -19.31 9.84
C TRP A 41 10.17 -18.79 9.33
N CYS A 42 9.27 -18.43 10.24
CA CYS A 42 8.06 -17.68 9.93
C CYS A 42 8.28 -16.19 10.23
N PHE A 43 8.27 -15.35 9.20
CA PHE A 43 8.63 -13.95 9.32
C PHE A 43 7.70 -13.03 8.53
N ALA A 44 7.61 -11.78 8.98
CA ALA A 44 6.74 -10.79 8.38
C ALA A 44 7.24 -10.44 6.95
N PRO A 45 6.33 -10.29 5.97
CA PRO A 45 6.70 -9.77 4.66
C PRO A 45 7.19 -8.32 4.78
N LYS A 46 8.05 -7.89 3.85
CA LYS A 46 8.39 -6.48 3.71
C LYS A 46 7.12 -5.65 3.49
N PRO A 47 7.02 -4.44 4.09
CA PRO A 47 5.89 -3.56 3.85
C PRO A 47 5.79 -3.26 2.35
N LYS A 48 4.55 -3.19 1.85
CA LYS A 48 4.32 -2.75 0.47
C LYS A 48 4.78 -1.30 0.35
N LYS A 49 5.64 -1.03 -0.62
CA LYS A 49 5.92 0.35 -1.02
C LYS A 49 4.70 0.85 -1.78
N VAL A 50 4.16 1.97 -1.36
CA VAL A 50 2.99 2.58 -1.98
C VAL A 50 3.23 4.06 -2.19
N LYS A 51 2.66 4.61 -3.26
CA LYS A 51 2.70 6.03 -3.56
C LYS A 51 1.28 6.58 -3.77
N LYS A 52 1.08 7.83 -3.39
CA LYS A 52 -0.17 8.55 -3.63
C LYS A 52 -0.09 9.23 -4.99
N VAL A 53 -1.01 8.92 -5.90
CA VAL A 53 -1.08 9.49 -7.24
C VAL A 53 -2.42 10.15 -7.50
N CYS A 54 -2.44 11.13 -8.39
CA CYS A 54 -3.69 11.71 -8.88
C CYS A 54 -4.27 10.80 -9.98
N PRO A 55 -5.46 10.21 -9.81
CA PRO A 55 -6.10 9.46 -10.88
C PRO A 55 -6.22 10.29 -12.16
N ASN A 56 -5.78 9.70 -13.27
CA ASN A 56 -5.88 10.34 -14.58
C ASN A 56 -7.30 10.28 -15.13
N ASP A 57 -7.97 9.14 -14.96
CA ASP A 57 -9.34 8.91 -15.41
C ASP A 57 -10.33 9.78 -14.61
N PRO A 58 -11.04 10.73 -15.26
CA PRO A 58 -11.99 11.60 -14.59
C PRO A 58 -13.20 10.91 -13.99
N TYR A 59 -13.64 9.79 -14.54
CA TYR A 59 -14.84 9.07 -14.07
C TYR A 59 -14.58 8.29 -12.77
N THR A 60 -13.30 8.15 -12.42
CA THR A 60 -12.87 7.43 -11.23
C THR A 60 -12.55 8.37 -10.05
N ARG A 61 -12.75 9.68 -10.26
CA ARG A 61 -12.50 10.74 -9.28
C ARG A 61 -13.57 10.73 -8.19
N ILE A 62 -13.12 10.68 -6.95
CA ILE A 62 -13.99 10.80 -5.77
C ILE A 62 -13.82 12.21 -5.22
N ASN A 63 -14.93 12.94 -5.07
CA ASN A 63 -14.92 14.33 -4.65
C ASN A 63 -14.25 14.51 -3.27
N CYS A 64 -13.35 15.48 -3.15
CA CYS A 64 -12.64 15.84 -1.92
C CYS A 64 -12.82 17.33 -1.52
N GLY A 65 -13.60 18.09 -2.29
CA GLY A 65 -13.77 19.53 -2.12
C GLY A 65 -15.23 19.93 -2.14
N PHE A 66 -15.49 21.13 -2.65
CA PHE A 66 -16.82 21.71 -2.78
C PHE A 66 -16.88 22.57 -4.06
N PRO A 67 -18.08 22.89 -4.59
CA PRO A 67 -18.21 23.75 -5.77
C PRO A 67 -17.53 25.11 -5.57
N GLY A 68 -16.73 25.55 -6.55
CA GLY A 68 -16.00 26.81 -6.48
C GLY A 68 -14.68 26.76 -5.70
N ILE A 69 -14.28 25.61 -5.15
CA ILE A 69 -12.98 25.45 -4.48
C ILE A 69 -11.82 25.80 -5.43
N THR A 70 -10.84 26.54 -4.92
CA THR A 70 -9.63 26.87 -5.69
C THR A 70 -8.66 25.69 -5.74
N ALA A 71 -7.79 25.67 -6.76
CA ALA A 71 -6.75 24.64 -6.87
C ALA A 71 -5.85 24.59 -5.61
N LYS A 72 -5.43 25.76 -5.13
CA LYS A 72 -4.58 25.92 -3.94
C LYS A 72 -5.24 25.35 -2.68
N GLU A 73 -6.53 25.62 -2.49
CA GLU A 73 -7.27 25.10 -1.33
C GLU A 73 -7.46 23.59 -1.41
N CYS A 74 -7.76 23.06 -2.60
CA CYS A 74 -7.84 21.61 -2.82
C CYS A 74 -6.52 20.89 -2.52
N GLU A 75 -5.39 21.45 -3.00
CA GLU A 75 -4.07 20.87 -2.77
C GLU A 75 -3.63 20.96 -1.30
N LYS A 76 -3.98 22.05 -0.62
CA LYS A 76 -3.77 22.21 0.84
C LYS A 76 -4.52 21.15 1.65
N ARG A 77 -5.68 20.68 1.17
CA ARG A 77 -6.42 19.54 1.76
C ARG A 77 -5.79 18.17 1.46
N GLY A 78 -4.65 18.14 0.77
CA GLY A 78 -3.97 16.89 0.42
C GLY A 78 -4.62 16.15 -0.75
N CYS A 79 -5.41 16.83 -1.57
CA CYS A 79 -6.11 16.28 -2.72
C CYS A 79 -5.50 16.74 -4.04
N CYS A 80 -6.04 16.21 -5.13
CA CYS A 80 -5.66 16.54 -6.50
C CYS A 80 -6.68 17.51 -7.09
N PHE A 81 -6.20 18.47 -7.87
CA PHE A 81 -7.05 19.39 -8.60
C PHE A 81 -6.87 19.26 -10.11
N ARG A 82 -7.96 19.03 -10.84
CA ARG A 82 -8.02 19.11 -12.31
C ARG A 82 -9.39 19.59 -12.75
N ALA A 83 -9.48 20.80 -13.30
CA ALA A 83 -10.72 21.45 -13.70
C ALA A 83 -11.33 20.95 -15.02
N ARG A 84 -11.03 19.71 -15.44
CA ARG A 84 -11.53 19.11 -16.69
C ARG A 84 -11.73 17.60 -16.57
N PRO A 85 -12.70 17.01 -17.32
CA PRO A 85 -13.78 17.67 -18.05
C PRO A 85 -14.82 18.30 -17.10
N ALA A 86 -15.87 18.91 -17.65
CA ALA A 86 -17.04 19.31 -16.87
C ALA A 86 -17.84 18.07 -16.41
N GLY A 87 -18.69 18.23 -15.39
CA GLY A 87 -19.53 17.14 -14.89
C GLY A 87 -18.82 16.11 -14.00
N VAL A 88 -17.55 16.34 -13.64
CA VAL A 88 -16.79 15.49 -12.70
C VAL A 88 -16.20 16.33 -11.56
N PRO A 89 -15.84 15.72 -10.42
CA PRO A 89 -15.14 16.42 -9.36
C PRO A 89 -13.81 17.02 -9.84
N TRP A 90 -13.65 18.33 -9.67
CA TRP A 90 -12.40 19.02 -9.98
C TRP A 90 -11.38 18.90 -8.86
N CYS A 91 -11.84 18.89 -7.60
CA CYS A 91 -11.05 18.51 -6.44
C CYS A 91 -11.38 17.09 -6.02
N PHE A 92 -10.39 16.19 -6.02
CA PHE A 92 -10.61 14.76 -5.80
C PHE A 92 -9.48 14.08 -5.03
N TYR A 93 -9.80 12.95 -4.39
CA TYR A 93 -8.84 12.19 -3.60
C TYR A 93 -7.71 11.59 -4.44
N ARG A 94 -6.52 11.52 -3.83
CA ARG A 94 -5.40 10.74 -4.33
C ARG A 94 -5.69 9.24 -4.21
N ARG A 95 -5.23 8.46 -5.17
CA ARG A 95 -5.24 6.99 -5.11
C ARG A 95 -3.91 6.49 -4.56
N VAL A 96 -3.98 5.44 -3.76
CA VAL A 96 -2.79 4.71 -3.31
C VAL A 96 -2.53 3.61 -4.32
N VAL A 97 -1.34 3.60 -4.92
CA VAL A 97 -0.89 2.54 -5.83
C VAL A 97 0.38 1.91 -5.28
N GLU A 98 0.55 0.61 -5.50
CA GLU A 98 1.80 -0.09 -5.20
C GLU A 98 2.93 0.46 -6.10
N GLU A 99 4.13 0.60 -5.54
CA GLU A 99 5.34 1.04 -6.25
C GLU A 99 6.06 -0.13 -6.93
#